data_AF-A0A1C4L5M8-F1
#
_entry.id   AF-A0A1C4L5M8-F1
#
_cell.length_a   1.000
_cell.length_b   1.000
_cell.length_c   1.000
_cell.angle_alpha   90.00
_cell.angle_beta   90.00
_cell.angle_gamma   90.00
#
_symmetry.space_group_name_H-M   'P 1'
#
loop_
_entity.id
_entity.type
_entity.pdbx_description
1 polymer ?
#
loop_
_entity_poly.entity_id
_entity_poly.type
_entity_poly.pdbx_seq_one_letter_code
_entity_poly.pdbx_strand_id
1 'polypeptide(L)'
;MSTKYFRRVGAARPSHLMYTAGVGSLIDLPNFSVLVKGLESWSHGGLTDSVIDEPRLRTAVNRSLQLYGAARVEELRSAPWMEGADSSPKDWAAQGVGVPVTPFPQWLRCTACNILAPIDAEAFTFVNNNPRTPHEAKFVHDCKPGKPLAVAARFTLVCTDGHLDEFPYAPFVHHGNACVKMPRPLLRMKDHGGNQAANVTLECVACGEKRNIRDAMGDRGRRNLPQCRGRHPHLGSYESDGCDKEPTLMVAGASNQWFPMTLSALALPPSRNGNLSELVEERWVEVQGVTSRLVFDAFAATPAYAYLREYDAEAFIDAVQAHRDRLEGNTPQAGSGGCPAGSAQPRMDRAVLLPHARCHR
;
A
#
# COMPACT_ATOMS: atom_id res chain seq x y z
N MET A 1 22.05 -14.02 -12.59
CA MET A 1 21.24 -13.57 -13.75
C MET A 1 21.46 -12.07 -13.92
N SER A 2 22.19 -11.67 -14.96
CA SER A 2 22.55 -10.27 -15.23
C SER A 2 21.29 -9.42 -15.46
N THR A 3 20.92 -8.57 -14.51
CA THR A 3 19.78 -7.67 -14.64
C THR A 3 20.07 -6.62 -15.71
N LYS A 4 19.56 -6.85 -16.92
CA LYS A 4 19.67 -5.97 -18.09
C LYS A 4 18.77 -4.72 -17.99
N TYR A 5 18.14 -4.49 -16.85
CA TYR A 5 17.19 -3.40 -16.60
C TYR A 5 17.30 -2.86 -15.17
N PHE A 6 16.92 -1.59 -15.00
CA PHE A 6 16.77 -0.94 -13.70
C PHE A 6 15.43 -1.35 -13.06
N ARG A 7 15.43 -1.45 -11.72
CA ARG A 7 14.27 -1.89 -10.93
C ARG A 7 13.26 -0.78 -10.73
N ARG A 8 13.72 0.47 -10.61
CA ARG A 8 12.84 1.64 -10.46
C ARG A 8 12.10 1.90 -11.76
N VAL A 9 10.77 1.87 -11.71
CA VAL A 9 9.87 2.07 -12.88
C VAL A 9 9.00 3.33 -12.77
N GLY A 10 9.17 4.10 -11.70
CA GLY A 10 8.43 5.32 -11.48
C GLY A 10 8.76 5.97 -10.13
N ALA A 11 7.93 6.94 -9.76
CA ALA A 11 7.95 7.59 -8.46
C ALA A 11 6.50 7.92 -8.07
N ALA A 12 6.17 7.77 -6.79
CA ALA A 12 4.89 8.16 -6.22
C ALA A 12 5.15 9.07 -5.01
N ARG A 13 4.30 10.09 -4.84
CA ARG A 13 4.32 10.91 -3.62
C ARG A 13 3.77 10.07 -2.46
N PRO A 14 4.30 10.21 -1.23
CA PRO A 14 3.81 9.45 -0.07
C PRO A 14 2.29 9.57 0.13
N SER A 15 1.71 10.74 -0.12
CA SER A 15 0.26 10.95 -0.02
C SER A 15 -0.55 10.08 -0.99
N HIS A 16 -0.03 9.77 -2.19
CA HIS A 16 -0.72 8.85 -3.10
C HIS A 16 -0.85 7.46 -2.48
N LEU A 17 0.17 6.97 -1.77
CA LEU A 17 0.13 5.66 -1.12
C LEU A 17 -0.99 5.55 -0.07
N MET A 18 -1.35 6.68 0.56
CA MET A 18 -2.39 6.72 1.58
C MET A 18 -3.81 6.67 0.99
N TYR A 19 -4.02 7.28 -0.19
CA TYR A 19 -5.37 7.50 -0.71
C TYR A 19 -5.72 6.69 -1.96
N THR A 20 -4.74 6.40 -2.83
CA THR A 20 -5.01 5.84 -4.17
C THR A 20 -4.05 4.73 -4.60
N ALA A 21 -2.88 4.65 -3.98
CA ALA A 21 -1.76 3.78 -4.35
C ALA A 21 -1.33 2.86 -3.19
N GLY A 22 -2.28 2.43 -2.34
CA GLY A 22 -2.02 1.56 -1.20
C GLY A 22 -1.77 0.09 -1.61
N VAL A 23 -1.52 -0.79 -0.65
CA VAL A 23 -1.34 -2.24 -0.91
C VAL A 23 -2.55 -2.82 -1.63
N GLY A 24 -2.31 -3.62 -2.68
CA GLY A 24 -3.37 -4.21 -3.49
C GLY A 24 -4.04 -3.25 -4.48
N SER A 25 -3.65 -1.97 -4.49
CA SER A 25 -4.16 -1.01 -5.48
C SER A 25 -3.48 -1.23 -6.84
N LEU A 26 -4.25 -0.99 -7.90
CA LEU A 26 -3.75 -0.95 -9.27
C LEU A 26 -3.40 0.49 -9.64
N ILE A 27 -2.19 0.70 -10.12
CA ILE A 27 -1.66 2.01 -10.51
C ILE A 27 -1.28 1.99 -11.98
N ASP A 28 -1.76 2.96 -12.74
CA ASP A 28 -1.35 3.16 -14.12
C ASP A 28 -0.08 4.01 -14.17
N LEU A 29 1.04 3.39 -14.56
CA LEU A 29 2.25 4.11 -14.95
C LEU A 29 2.11 4.55 -16.42
N PRO A 30 2.94 5.47 -16.92
CA PRO A 30 2.78 6.02 -18.27
C PRO A 30 2.67 4.99 -19.41
N ASN A 31 3.31 3.82 -19.26
CA ASN A 31 3.39 2.81 -20.32
C ASN A 31 2.79 1.45 -19.95
N PHE A 32 2.48 1.18 -18.68
CA PHE A 32 1.90 -0.08 -18.22
C PHE A 32 1.34 0.04 -16.78
N SER A 33 0.46 -0.87 -16.41
CA SER A 33 -0.16 -0.89 -15.08
C SER A 33 0.60 -1.81 -14.12
N VAL A 34 0.61 -1.44 -12.84
CA VAL A 34 1.27 -2.19 -11.78
C VAL A 34 0.38 -2.33 -10.56
N LEU A 35 0.51 -3.45 -9.86
CA LEU A 35 -0.13 -3.71 -8.58
C LEU A 35 0.87 -3.48 -7.45
N VAL A 36 0.47 -2.74 -6.42
CA VAL A 36 1.28 -2.53 -5.22
C VAL A 36 1.30 -3.82 -4.41
N LYS A 37 2.51 -4.31 -4.12
CA LYS A 37 2.67 -5.56 -3.35
C LYS A 37 2.38 -5.37 -1.86
N GLY A 38 2.09 -6.47 -1.19
CA GLY A 38 1.88 -6.51 0.25
C GLY A 38 3.09 -6.07 1.07
N LEU A 39 2.82 -5.72 2.33
CA LEU A 39 3.82 -5.18 3.26
C LEU A 39 4.95 -6.17 3.54
N GLU A 40 4.71 -7.48 3.38
CA GLU A 40 5.73 -8.54 3.47
C GLU A 40 6.84 -8.42 2.41
N SER A 41 6.56 -7.72 1.32
CA SER A 41 7.53 -7.45 0.26
C SER A 41 8.30 -6.14 0.47
N TRP A 42 7.89 -5.30 1.41
CA TRP A 42 8.46 -3.96 1.62
C TRP A 42 9.78 -4.09 2.39
N SER A 43 10.85 -3.50 1.87
CA SER A 43 12.16 -3.52 2.53
C SER A 43 12.42 -2.20 3.24
N HIS A 44 12.64 -2.28 4.55
CA HIS A 44 13.11 -1.16 5.37
C HIS A 44 14.61 -1.27 5.72
N GLY A 45 15.34 -2.16 5.04
CA GLY A 45 16.77 -2.34 5.24
C GLY A 45 17.55 -1.05 4.98
N GLY A 46 18.31 -0.59 5.98
CA GLY A 46 19.08 0.65 5.91
C GLY A 46 18.27 1.93 6.20
N LEU A 47 16.99 1.81 6.61
CA LEU A 47 16.18 2.94 7.09
C LEU A 47 16.21 3.02 8.61
N THR A 48 16.58 4.18 9.14
CA THR A 48 16.67 4.43 10.59
C THR A 48 15.32 4.80 11.21
N ASP A 49 14.50 5.58 10.49
CA ASP A 49 13.30 6.22 11.04
C ASP A 49 12.02 5.73 10.34
N SER A 50 11.92 4.40 10.18
CA SER A 50 10.78 3.77 9.50
C SER A 50 9.60 3.44 10.42
N VAL A 51 9.82 3.36 11.74
CA VAL A 51 8.75 3.05 12.70
C VAL A 51 8.05 4.34 13.11
N ILE A 52 6.72 4.34 13.00
CA ILE A 52 5.86 5.42 13.42
C ILE A 52 5.34 5.08 14.81
N ASP A 53 5.82 5.81 15.81
CA ASP A 53 5.40 5.64 17.18
C ASP A 53 4.20 6.54 17.51
N GLU A 54 2.99 6.01 17.30
CA GLU A 54 1.74 6.67 17.68
C GLU A 54 0.76 5.63 18.27
N PRO A 55 0.82 5.39 19.59
CA PRO A 55 0.02 4.37 20.27
C PRO A 55 -1.50 4.55 20.10
N ARG A 56 -1.98 5.80 20.01
CA ARG A 56 -3.42 6.09 19.87
C ARG A 56 -3.92 5.67 18.49
N LEU A 57 -3.14 5.97 17.44
CA LEU A 57 -3.43 5.53 16.08
C LEU A 57 -3.40 4.00 15.98
N ARG A 58 -2.37 3.36 16.54
CA ARG A 58 -2.28 1.89 16.56
C ARG A 58 -3.48 1.25 17.27
N THR A 59 -3.94 1.84 18.37
CA THR A 59 -5.14 1.39 19.08
C THR A 59 -6.40 1.56 18.22
N ALA A 60 -6.56 2.69 17.55
CA ALA A 60 -7.69 2.94 16.64
C ALA A 60 -7.70 1.99 15.43
N VAL A 61 -6.54 1.71 14.85
CA VAL A 61 -6.35 0.72 13.78
C VAL A 61 -6.76 -0.68 14.27
N ASN A 62 -6.22 -1.12 15.41
CA ASN A 62 -6.56 -2.42 15.99
C ASN A 62 -8.04 -2.57 16.32
N ARG A 63 -8.68 -1.51 16.83
CA ARG A 63 -10.13 -1.51 17.05
C ARG A 63 -10.91 -1.68 15.74
N SER A 64 -10.49 -1.02 14.67
CA SER A 64 -11.16 -1.10 13.36
C SER A 64 -10.99 -2.48 12.70
N LEU A 65 -9.83 -3.12 12.92
CA LEU A 65 -9.51 -4.43 12.34
C LEU A 65 -10.16 -5.62 13.07
N GLN A 66 -10.67 -5.44 14.30
CA GLN A 66 -11.35 -6.50 15.06
C GLN A 66 -12.53 -7.13 14.30
N LEU A 67 -13.16 -6.40 13.38
CA LEU A 67 -14.24 -6.90 12.54
C LEU A 67 -13.77 -7.94 11.50
N TYR A 68 -12.48 -7.95 11.17
CA TYR A 68 -11.89 -8.79 10.12
C TYR A 68 -11.04 -9.93 10.68
N GLY A 69 -10.80 -9.99 11.99
CA GLY A 69 -10.08 -11.08 12.62
C GLY A 69 -9.49 -10.72 13.98
N ALA A 70 -8.78 -11.70 14.57
CA ALA A 70 -8.11 -11.55 15.86
C ALA A 70 -6.69 -10.98 15.76
N ALA A 71 -6.14 -10.90 14.53
CA ALA A 71 -4.80 -10.37 14.29
C ALA A 71 -4.71 -8.90 14.71
N ARG A 72 -3.57 -8.52 15.30
CA ARG A 72 -3.30 -7.15 15.75
C ARG A 72 -2.08 -6.59 15.03
N VAL A 73 -2.16 -5.32 14.70
CA VAL A 73 -1.04 -4.51 14.25
C VAL A 73 -0.17 -4.19 15.46
N GLU A 74 1.06 -4.68 15.42
CA GLU A 74 2.05 -4.46 16.48
C GLU A 74 2.80 -3.15 16.28
N GLU A 75 3.08 -2.78 15.02
CA GLU A 75 3.86 -1.62 14.64
C GLU A 75 3.24 -0.88 13.46
N LEU A 76 3.39 0.45 13.45
CA LEU A 76 3.08 1.29 12.30
C LEU A 76 4.40 1.65 11.62
N ARG A 77 4.44 1.59 10.29
CA ARG A 77 5.66 1.87 9.52
C ARG A 77 5.38 2.88 8.41
N SER A 78 6.35 3.75 8.17
CA SER A 78 6.33 4.65 7.02
C SER A 78 6.66 3.88 5.73
N ALA A 79 6.25 4.44 4.59
CA ALA A 79 6.63 3.89 3.30
C ALA A 79 8.15 3.99 3.11
N PRO A 80 8.80 2.93 2.60
CA PRO A 80 10.24 2.92 2.44
C PRO A 80 10.68 3.99 1.43
N TRP A 81 11.49 4.93 1.91
CA TRP A 81 12.04 6.01 1.12
C TRP A 81 13.42 6.39 1.67
N MET A 82 14.35 6.73 0.78
CA MET A 82 15.70 7.14 1.14
C MET A 82 16.08 8.41 0.36
N GLU A 83 16.70 9.35 1.06
CA GLU A 83 17.19 10.59 0.46
C GLU A 83 18.32 10.30 -0.56
N GLY A 84 18.46 11.14 -1.59
CA GLY A 84 19.50 10.98 -2.60
C GLY A 84 19.23 9.90 -3.66
N ALA A 85 18.08 9.23 -3.60
CA ALA A 85 17.67 8.25 -4.63
C ALA A 85 17.62 8.85 -6.05
N ASP A 86 17.40 10.17 -6.17
CA ASP A 86 17.38 10.87 -7.45
C ASP A 86 18.77 11.35 -7.90
N SER A 87 19.69 11.67 -6.97
CA SER A 87 21.05 12.11 -7.29
C SER A 87 21.94 10.95 -7.74
N SER A 88 21.75 9.77 -7.15
CA SER A 88 22.52 8.56 -7.48
C SER A 88 21.60 7.41 -7.91
N PRO A 89 20.98 7.51 -9.10
CA PRO A 89 19.89 6.63 -9.50
C PRO A 89 20.33 5.19 -9.83
N LYS A 90 21.63 4.90 -9.88
CA LYS A 90 22.17 3.54 -10.06
C LYS A 90 22.43 2.82 -8.75
N ASP A 91 22.48 3.55 -7.63
CA ASP A 91 22.91 3.00 -6.36
C ASP A 91 21.82 2.10 -5.78
N TRP A 92 22.24 1.22 -4.87
CA TRP A 92 21.32 0.33 -4.15
C TRP A 92 20.18 1.10 -3.48
N ALA A 93 20.47 2.26 -2.87
CA ALA A 93 19.47 3.14 -2.28
C ALA A 93 18.33 3.48 -3.26
N ALA A 94 18.67 3.80 -4.52
CA ALA A 94 17.70 4.19 -5.54
C ALA A 94 16.96 3.02 -6.20
N GLN A 95 17.56 1.82 -6.19
CA GLN A 95 17.05 0.65 -6.91
C GLN A 95 16.48 -0.45 -6.00
N GLY A 96 16.82 -0.42 -4.71
CA GLY A 96 16.48 -1.43 -3.71
C GLY A 96 15.53 -0.94 -2.62
N VAL A 97 15.40 0.39 -2.43
CA VAL A 97 14.50 1.00 -1.45
C VAL A 97 13.35 1.69 -2.17
N GLY A 98 12.12 1.34 -1.80
CA GLY A 98 10.90 1.89 -2.39
C GLY A 98 9.72 0.95 -2.22
N VAL A 99 8.54 1.40 -2.66
CA VAL A 99 7.33 0.58 -2.64
C VAL A 99 7.41 -0.47 -3.74
N PRO A 100 7.44 -1.77 -3.40
CA PRO A 100 7.49 -2.84 -4.38
C PRO A 100 6.18 -2.95 -5.16
N VAL A 101 6.30 -3.08 -6.47
CA VAL A 101 5.18 -3.27 -7.39
C VAL A 101 5.44 -4.43 -8.33
N THR A 102 4.38 -5.01 -8.90
CA THR A 102 4.47 -6.04 -9.93
C THR A 102 3.59 -5.65 -11.13
N PRO A 103 3.99 -5.91 -12.38
CA PRO A 103 3.10 -5.72 -13.53
C PRO A 103 1.80 -6.50 -13.32
N PHE A 104 0.66 -5.81 -13.46
CA PHE A 104 -0.65 -6.43 -13.37
C PHE A 104 -1.67 -5.65 -14.19
N PRO A 105 -2.59 -6.32 -14.92
CA PRO A 105 -2.52 -7.74 -15.30
C PRO A 105 -1.20 -8.08 -16.00
N GLN A 106 -0.75 -9.33 -15.89
CA GLN A 106 0.46 -9.81 -16.56
C GLN A 106 0.19 -10.22 -18.02
N TRP A 107 -1.09 -10.27 -18.41
CA TRP A 107 -1.48 -10.30 -19.81
C TRP A 107 -1.29 -8.92 -20.45
N LEU A 108 -0.58 -8.90 -21.57
CA LEU A 108 -0.29 -7.69 -22.32
C LEU A 108 -0.82 -7.81 -23.75
N ARG A 109 -1.28 -6.68 -24.30
CA ARG A 109 -1.71 -6.54 -25.68
C ARG A 109 -0.78 -5.58 -26.43
N CYS A 110 -0.28 -6.00 -27.58
CA CYS A 110 0.42 -5.11 -28.52
C CYS A 110 -0.56 -4.11 -29.16
N THR A 111 -0.23 -2.82 -29.13
CA THR A 111 -1.05 -1.75 -29.71
C THR A 111 -1.12 -1.76 -31.24
N ALA A 112 -0.20 -2.44 -31.93
CA ALA A 112 -0.13 -2.44 -33.40
C ALA A 112 -0.72 -3.71 -34.05
N CYS A 113 -0.38 -4.90 -33.56
CA CYS A 113 -0.80 -6.17 -34.16
C CYS A 113 -1.87 -6.91 -33.34
N ASN A 114 -2.25 -6.35 -32.18
CA ASN A 114 -3.26 -6.89 -31.27
C ASN A 114 -2.94 -8.25 -30.66
N ILE A 115 -1.72 -8.76 -30.81
CA ILE A 115 -1.27 -9.96 -30.09
C ILE A 115 -1.44 -9.74 -28.60
N LEU A 116 -2.08 -10.71 -27.96
CA LEU A 116 -2.39 -10.79 -26.55
C LEU A 116 -1.71 -12.04 -25.99
N ALA A 117 -0.84 -11.86 -25.00
CA ALA A 117 -0.12 -12.95 -24.37
C ALA A 117 0.27 -12.58 -22.93
N PRO A 118 0.50 -13.57 -22.04
CA PRO A 118 1.08 -13.30 -20.74
C PRO A 118 2.56 -12.90 -20.88
N ILE A 119 3.07 -12.16 -19.89
CA ILE A 119 4.46 -11.67 -19.84
C ILE A 119 5.50 -12.79 -19.96
N ASP A 120 5.17 -14.01 -19.51
CA ASP A 120 6.04 -15.19 -19.53
C ASP A 120 5.99 -15.96 -20.86
N ALA A 121 5.17 -15.55 -21.83
CA ALA A 121 5.10 -16.17 -23.16
C ALA A 121 6.22 -15.71 -24.12
N GLU A 122 7.19 -14.92 -23.63
CA GLU A 122 8.32 -14.37 -24.41
C GLU A 122 7.92 -13.54 -25.64
N ALA A 123 6.64 -13.20 -25.79
CA ALA A 123 6.13 -12.35 -26.88
C ALA A 123 6.50 -10.87 -26.69
N PHE A 124 6.84 -10.46 -25.46
CA PHE A 124 7.09 -9.07 -25.10
C PHE A 124 8.46 -8.91 -24.45
N THR A 125 9.12 -7.79 -24.71
CA THR A 125 10.38 -7.42 -24.08
C THR A 125 10.15 -6.25 -23.12
N PHE A 126 10.58 -6.40 -21.87
CA PHE A 126 10.64 -5.29 -20.94
C PHE A 126 11.87 -4.42 -21.21
N VAL A 127 11.68 -3.10 -21.27
CA VAL A 127 12.74 -2.12 -21.51
C VAL A 127 12.72 -1.10 -20.38
N ASN A 128 13.81 -1.07 -19.60
CA ASN A 128 14.09 -0.03 -18.61
C ASN A 128 15.61 0.10 -18.42
N ASN A 129 16.27 0.76 -19.36
CA ASN A 129 17.73 0.82 -19.45
C ASN A 129 18.34 2.17 -19.05
N ASN A 130 17.51 3.16 -18.67
CA ASN A 130 17.97 4.46 -18.22
C ASN A 130 17.50 4.72 -16.77
N PRO A 131 18.42 4.80 -15.81
CA PRO A 131 18.05 4.95 -14.40
C PRO A 131 17.49 6.35 -14.09
N ARG A 132 17.72 7.34 -14.97
CA ARG A 132 17.21 8.72 -14.83
C ARG A 132 15.81 8.91 -15.40
N THR A 133 15.33 7.98 -16.22
CA THR A 133 13.97 8.03 -16.79
C THR A 133 13.19 6.77 -16.44
N PRO A 134 13.03 6.46 -15.13
CA PRO A 134 12.31 5.24 -14.72
C PRO A 134 10.86 5.21 -15.23
N HIS A 135 10.24 6.38 -15.42
CA HIS A 135 8.91 6.54 -15.99
C HIS A 135 8.78 6.10 -17.46
N GLU A 136 9.89 5.93 -18.18
CA GLU A 136 9.92 5.40 -19.55
C GLU A 136 9.94 3.85 -19.59
N ALA A 137 9.99 3.19 -18.43
CA ALA A 137 9.88 1.74 -18.34
C ALA A 137 8.63 1.26 -19.09
N LYS A 138 8.80 0.25 -19.94
CA LYS A 138 7.73 -0.20 -20.85
C LYS A 138 7.92 -1.62 -21.34
N PHE A 139 6.84 -2.22 -21.82
CA PHE A 139 6.88 -3.47 -22.58
C PHE A 139 6.72 -3.16 -24.07
N VAL A 140 7.52 -3.83 -24.91
CA VAL A 140 7.45 -3.67 -26.37
C VAL A 140 7.32 -5.02 -27.06
N HIS A 141 6.74 -5.00 -28.26
CA HIS A 141 6.59 -6.18 -29.10
C HIS A 141 7.37 -6.03 -30.41
N ASP A 142 8.16 -7.02 -30.78
CA ASP A 142 8.99 -7.00 -32.00
C ASP A 142 8.22 -7.47 -33.24
N CYS A 143 7.06 -6.86 -33.51
CA CYS A 143 6.21 -7.25 -34.65
C CYS A 143 6.34 -6.32 -35.87
N LYS A 144 6.86 -5.10 -35.68
CA LYS A 144 6.98 -4.06 -36.71
C LYS A 144 8.15 -3.12 -36.37
N PRO A 145 8.71 -2.38 -37.35
CA PRO A 145 9.68 -1.32 -37.08
C PRO A 145 9.18 -0.35 -36.01
N GLY A 146 10.08 0.05 -35.11
CA GLY A 146 9.75 0.93 -33.98
C GLY A 146 9.28 0.22 -32.71
N LYS A 147 9.12 -1.12 -32.72
CA LYS A 147 8.79 -1.96 -31.55
C LYS A 147 7.62 -1.39 -30.72
N PRO A 148 6.38 -1.48 -31.22
CA PRO A 148 5.21 -0.88 -30.60
C PRO A 148 5.01 -1.31 -29.15
N LEU A 149 4.38 -0.43 -28.38
CA LEU A 149 4.07 -0.65 -26.96
C LEU A 149 3.14 -1.86 -26.78
N ALA A 150 3.40 -2.63 -25.73
CA ALA A 150 2.50 -3.63 -25.20
C ALA A 150 1.89 -3.11 -23.89
N VAL A 151 0.58 -2.93 -23.89
CA VAL A 151 -0.19 -2.37 -22.76
C VAL A 151 -0.88 -3.48 -21.98
N ALA A 152 -1.20 -3.21 -20.71
CA ALA A 152 -1.95 -4.13 -19.88
C ALA A 152 -3.28 -4.54 -20.55
N ALA A 153 -3.63 -5.82 -20.46
CA ALA A 153 -4.91 -6.30 -20.94
C ALA A 153 -6.03 -5.75 -20.03
N ARG A 154 -7.18 -5.42 -20.65
CA ARG A 154 -8.21 -4.59 -20.02
C ARG A 154 -9.08 -5.31 -19.00
N PHE A 155 -9.03 -6.64 -18.90
CA PHE A 155 -10.02 -7.41 -18.14
C PHE A 155 -9.38 -8.19 -16.99
N THR A 156 -10.04 -8.14 -15.84
CA THR A 156 -9.72 -8.87 -14.62
C THR A 156 -10.97 -9.60 -14.12
N LEU A 157 -10.77 -10.49 -13.15
CA LEU A 157 -11.83 -11.12 -12.39
C LEU A 157 -11.74 -10.65 -10.93
N VAL A 158 -12.89 -10.37 -10.33
CA VAL A 158 -12.99 -10.04 -8.89
C VAL A 158 -14.14 -10.79 -8.26
N CYS A 159 -14.08 -11.07 -6.96
CA CYS A 159 -15.21 -11.64 -6.21
C CYS A 159 -15.57 -10.76 -5.00
N THR A 160 -16.70 -11.08 -4.36
CA THR A 160 -17.20 -10.34 -3.19
C THR A 160 -16.31 -10.48 -1.95
N ASP A 161 -15.44 -11.50 -1.91
CA ASP A 161 -14.50 -11.71 -0.81
C ASP A 161 -13.18 -10.93 -1.02
N GLY A 162 -13.11 -10.10 -2.07
CA GLY A 162 -11.99 -9.20 -2.31
C GLY A 162 -10.83 -9.80 -3.11
N HIS A 163 -10.95 -11.03 -3.61
CA HIS A 163 -9.93 -11.61 -4.49
C HIS A 163 -9.88 -10.91 -5.84
N LEU A 164 -8.67 -10.77 -6.36
CA LEU A 164 -8.40 -10.17 -7.67
C LEU A 164 -7.62 -11.17 -8.51
N ASP A 165 -8.06 -11.40 -9.73
CA ASP A 165 -7.41 -12.33 -10.63
C ASP A 165 -7.36 -11.80 -12.07
N GLU A 166 -6.50 -12.41 -12.87
CA GLU A 166 -6.41 -12.14 -14.29
C GLU A 166 -7.56 -12.80 -15.02
N PHE A 167 -8.01 -12.17 -16.11
CA PHE A 167 -9.01 -12.78 -16.95
C PHE A 167 -8.44 -14.04 -17.63
N PRO A 168 -9.15 -15.18 -17.61
CA PRO A 168 -8.67 -16.45 -18.15
C PRO A 168 -8.81 -16.48 -19.67
N TYR A 169 -8.05 -15.64 -20.40
CA TYR A 169 -8.24 -15.40 -21.83
C TYR A 169 -8.25 -16.67 -22.69
N ALA A 170 -7.26 -17.55 -22.54
CA ALA A 170 -7.16 -18.76 -23.36
C ALA A 170 -8.25 -19.80 -23.05
N PRO A 171 -8.51 -20.17 -21.78
CA PRO A 171 -9.66 -21.01 -21.43
C PRO A 171 -11.00 -20.39 -21.86
N PHE A 172 -11.16 -19.07 -21.71
CA PHE A 172 -12.40 -18.39 -22.07
C PHE A 172 -12.70 -18.51 -23.57
N VAL A 173 -11.72 -18.24 -24.44
CA VAL A 173 -11.86 -18.38 -25.90
C VAL A 173 -12.27 -19.80 -26.30
N HIS A 174 -11.77 -20.82 -25.60
CA HIS A 174 -12.02 -22.22 -25.92
C HIS A 174 -13.14 -22.85 -25.06
N HIS A 175 -14.02 -22.04 -24.46
CA HIS A 175 -15.16 -22.51 -23.68
C HIS A 175 -14.78 -23.45 -22.51
N GLY A 176 -13.67 -23.15 -21.83
CA GLY A 176 -13.12 -23.95 -20.73
C GLY A 176 -12.21 -25.10 -21.18
N ASN A 177 -12.15 -25.40 -22.48
CA ASN A 177 -11.28 -26.45 -23.01
C ASN A 177 -9.87 -25.95 -23.31
N ALA A 178 -8.93 -26.89 -23.48
CA ALA A 178 -7.61 -26.57 -24.03
C ALA A 178 -7.69 -26.36 -25.55
N CYS A 179 -6.77 -25.58 -26.11
CA CYS A 179 -6.66 -25.43 -27.55
C CYS A 179 -6.13 -26.71 -28.19
N VAL A 180 -6.81 -27.20 -29.22
CA VAL A 180 -6.48 -28.45 -29.93
C VAL A 180 -5.17 -28.38 -30.71
N LYS A 181 -4.64 -27.18 -30.98
CA LYS A 181 -3.41 -26.98 -31.78
C LYS A 181 -2.17 -26.71 -30.95
N MET A 182 -2.31 -26.06 -29.79
CA MET A 182 -1.18 -25.60 -28.99
C MET A 182 -1.60 -25.43 -27.52
N PRO A 183 -0.87 -25.99 -26.53
CA PRO A 183 -1.27 -25.90 -25.12
C PRO A 183 -1.32 -24.47 -24.55
N ARG A 184 -0.42 -23.59 -25.01
CA ARG A 184 -0.33 -22.18 -24.61
C ARG A 184 -0.40 -21.26 -25.83
N PRO A 185 -1.58 -21.11 -26.47
CA PRO A 185 -1.68 -20.36 -27.71
C PRO A 185 -1.55 -18.86 -27.46
N LEU A 186 -0.87 -18.16 -28.36
CA LEU A 186 -1.00 -16.70 -28.46
C LEU A 186 -2.42 -16.36 -28.89
N LEU A 187 -2.94 -15.26 -28.36
CA LEU A 187 -4.26 -14.75 -28.70
C LEU A 187 -4.13 -13.43 -29.45
N ARG A 188 -5.24 -12.96 -30.01
CA ARG A 188 -5.38 -11.64 -30.57
C ARG A 188 -6.63 -10.99 -29.97
N MET A 189 -6.46 -9.82 -29.38
CA MET A 189 -7.55 -9.03 -28.80
C MET A 189 -7.88 -7.88 -29.73
N LYS A 190 -8.92 -8.06 -30.55
CA LYS A 190 -9.41 -7.02 -31.45
C LYS A 190 -10.45 -6.20 -30.73
N ASP A 191 -10.07 -4.97 -30.44
CA ASP A 191 -10.89 -4.00 -29.72
C ASP A 191 -11.40 -2.98 -30.73
N HIS A 192 -12.64 -3.15 -31.15
CA HIS A 192 -13.24 -2.40 -32.25
C HIS A 192 -14.03 -1.16 -31.76
N GLY A 193 -14.07 -0.87 -30.44
CA GLY A 193 -15.09 0.02 -29.88
C GLY A 193 -14.66 1.02 -28.80
N GLY A 194 -13.37 1.34 -28.66
CA GLY A 194 -12.93 2.36 -27.69
C GLY A 194 -13.37 2.03 -26.25
N ASN A 195 -14.09 2.95 -25.59
CA ASN A 195 -14.50 2.79 -24.18
C ASN A 195 -15.60 1.72 -23.96
N GLN A 196 -16.21 1.17 -25.02
CA GLN A 196 -17.22 0.13 -24.89
C GLN A 196 -16.59 -1.26 -24.83
N ALA A 197 -16.52 -1.82 -23.62
CA ALA A 197 -15.94 -3.13 -23.39
C ALA A 197 -16.61 -4.26 -24.22
N ALA A 198 -17.91 -4.16 -24.52
CA ALA A 198 -18.67 -5.18 -25.27
C ALA A 198 -18.20 -5.41 -26.73
N ASN A 199 -17.37 -4.52 -27.30
CA ASN A 199 -16.90 -4.60 -28.68
C ASN A 199 -15.50 -5.24 -28.81
N VAL A 200 -15.08 -6.03 -27.81
CA VAL A 200 -13.81 -6.75 -27.84
C VAL A 200 -14.00 -8.22 -28.22
N THR A 201 -13.35 -8.63 -29.31
CA THR A 201 -13.29 -10.01 -29.77
C THR A 201 -11.90 -10.58 -29.52
N LEU A 202 -11.86 -11.74 -28.86
CA LEU A 202 -10.67 -12.53 -28.64
C LEU A 202 -10.60 -13.62 -29.70
N GLU A 203 -9.43 -13.84 -30.28
CA GLU A 203 -9.17 -14.84 -31.32
C GLU A 203 -7.92 -15.63 -30.98
N CYS A 204 -8.00 -16.96 -31.00
CA CYS A 204 -6.84 -17.83 -30.89
C CYS A 204 -6.03 -17.79 -32.19
N VAL A 205 -4.73 -17.47 -32.10
CA VAL A 205 -3.87 -17.39 -33.28
C VAL A 205 -3.59 -18.77 -33.88
N ALA A 206 -3.60 -19.82 -33.06
CA ALA A 206 -3.23 -21.18 -33.48
C ALA A 206 -4.37 -21.93 -34.20
N CYS A 207 -5.61 -21.85 -33.69
CA CYS A 207 -6.75 -22.58 -34.26
C CYS A 207 -7.84 -21.69 -34.88
N GLY A 208 -7.78 -20.37 -34.67
CA GLY A 208 -8.78 -19.43 -35.21
C GLY A 208 -10.07 -19.32 -34.40
N GLU A 209 -10.20 -20.06 -33.28
CA GLU A 209 -11.35 -19.98 -32.37
C GLU A 209 -11.57 -18.55 -31.87
N LYS A 210 -12.83 -18.11 -31.76
CA LYS A 210 -13.18 -16.73 -31.46
C LYS A 210 -14.28 -16.63 -30.43
N ARG A 211 -14.10 -15.71 -29.49
CA ARG A 211 -15.13 -15.38 -28.51
C ARG A 211 -15.16 -13.90 -28.19
N ASN A 212 -16.37 -13.35 -28.07
CA ASN A 212 -16.54 -11.96 -27.68
C ASN A 212 -16.62 -11.83 -26.16
N ILE A 213 -16.01 -10.79 -25.60
CA ILE A 213 -15.99 -10.59 -24.14
C ILE A 213 -17.37 -10.35 -23.54
N ARG A 214 -18.36 -9.93 -24.33
CA ARG A 214 -19.75 -9.79 -23.92
C ARG A 214 -20.30 -11.08 -23.31
N ASP A 215 -19.79 -12.24 -23.71
CA ASP A 215 -20.17 -13.54 -23.14
C ASP A 215 -19.71 -13.71 -21.69
N ALA A 216 -18.75 -12.91 -21.20
CA ALA A 216 -18.30 -12.88 -19.82
C ALA A 216 -18.93 -11.74 -18.99
N MET A 217 -19.77 -10.90 -19.60
CA MET A 217 -20.33 -9.71 -18.96
C MET A 217 -21.71 -9.95 -18.32
N GLY A 218 -21.93 -9.28 -17.18
CA GLY A 218 -23.19 -9.32 -16.45
C GLY A 218 -23.51 -10.70 -15.83
N ASP A 219 -24.71 -10.83 -15.27
CA ASP A 219 -25.11 -12.03 -14.52
C ASP A 219 -25.13 -13.30 -15.37
N ARG A 220 -25.49 -13.18 -16.66
CA ARG A 220 -25.44 -14.32 -17.58
C ARG A 220 -24.00 -14.74 -17.90
N GLY A 221 -23.08 -13.77 -17.93
CA GLY A 221 -21.68 -14.01 -18.23
C GLY A 221 -20.93 -14.74 -17.14
N ARG A 222 -21.40 -14.69 -15.88
CA ARG A 222 -20.81 -15.42 -14.75
C ARG A 222 -20.71 -16.93 -15.00
N ARG A 223 -21.70 -17.51 -15.69
CA ARG A 223 -21.72 -18.94 -16.04
C ARG A 223 -20.63 -19.34 -17.04
N ASN A 224 -20.05 -18.36 -17.72
CA ASN A 224 -18.97 -18.54 -18.70
C ASN A 224 -17.58 -18.28 -18.10
N LEU A 225 -17.52 -18.01 -16.79
CA LEU A 225 -16.30 -17.77 -16.04
C LEU A 225 -15.99 -19.00 -15.16
N PRO A 226 -14.69 -19.26 -14.88
CA PRO A 226 -14.33 -20.25 -13.87
C PRO A 226 -14.72 -19.76 -12.47
N GLN A 227 -14.71 -20.67 -11.50
CA GLN A 227 -14.81 -20.28 -10.08
C GLN A 227 -13.63 -19.39 -9.66
N CYS A 228 -13.84 -18.61 -8.60
CA CYS A 228 -12.78 -17.80 -8.03
C CYS A 228 -11.68 -18.72 -7.48
N ARG A 229 -10.42 -18.41 -7.81
CA ARG A 229 -9.27 -19.19 -7.34
C ARG A 229 -8.80 -18.78 -5.95
N GLY A 230 -9.38 -17.74 -5.35
CA GLY A 230 -8.88 -17.16 -4.10
C GLY A 230 -7.56 -16.42 -4.25
N ARG A 231 -7.26 -15.84 -5.43
CA ARG A 231 -5.94 -15.26 -5.70
C ARG A 231 -5.77 -13.89 -5.04
N HIS A 232 -4.61 -13.70 -4.41
CA HIS A 232 -4.11 -12.42 -3.91
C HIS A 232 -2.84 -12.02 -4.67
N PRO A 233 -2.97 -11.37 -5.84
CA PRO A 233 -1.82 -11.11 -6.71
C PRO A 233 -0.79 -10.16 -6.08
N HIS A 234 -1.23 -9.30 -5.15
CA HIS A 234 -0.35 -8.39 -4.41
C HIS A 234 0.52 -9.12 -3.36
N LEU A 235 0.03 -10.24 -2.81
CA LEU A 235 0.76 -11.12 -1.89
C LEU A 235 1.49 -12.26 -2.62
N GLY A 236 1.12 -12.53 -3.87
CA GLY A 236 1.63 -13.68 -4.62
C GLY A 236 1.11 -15.02 -4.09
N SER A 237 -0.03 -15.02 -3.40
CA SER A 237 -0.62 -16.20 -2.77
C SER A 237 -2.03 -16.50 -3.30
N TYR A 238 -2.54 -17.64 -2.87
CA TYR A 238 -3.93 -18.06 -3.04
C TYR A 238 -4.49 -18.44 -1.67
N GLU A 239 -5.80 -18.34 -1.48
CA GLU A 239 -6.48 -18.94 -0.33
C GLU A 239 -6.22 -20.45 -0.27
N SER A 240 -5.92 -20.96 0.92
CA SER A 240 -5.59 -22.37 1.14
C SER A 240 -6.74 -23.31 0.74
N ASP A 241 -7.97 -22.91 1.04
CA ASP A 241 -9.17 -23.71 0.83
C ASP A 241 -9.94 -23.32 -0.45
N GLY A 242 -9.33 -22.46 -1.28
CA GLY A 242 -9.99 -21.87 -2.45
C GLY A 242 -11.03 -20.81 -2.08
N CYS A 243 -11.90 -20.48 -3.03
CA CYS A 243 -12.97 -19.49 -2.85
C CYS A 243 -14.28 -20.02 -3.45
N ASP A 244 -15.36 -19.96 -2.68
CA ASP A 244 -16.70 -20.44 -3.07
C ASP A 244 -17.51 -19.38 -3.84
N LYS A 245 -16.96 -18.16 -4.01
CA LYS A 245 -17.63 -17.06 -4.69
C LYS A 245 -17.50 -17.14 -6.20
N GLU A 246 -18.56 -16.73 -6.88
CA GLU A 246 -18.55 -16.53 -8.33
C GLU A 246 -17.82 -15.22 -8.67
N PRO A 247 -16.77 -15.25 -9.50
CA PRO A 247 -16.10 -14.03 -9.91
C PRO A 247 -16.96 -13.27 -10.94
N THR A 248 -16.82 -11.96 -10.95
CA THR A 248 -17.38 -11.08 -11.96
C THR A 248 -16.25 -10.44 -12.75
N LEU A 249 -16.45 -10.30 -14.05
CA LEU A 249 -15.54 -9.55 -14.91
C LEU A 249 -15.52 -8.07 -14.51
N MET A 250 -14.32 -7.53 -14.35
CA MET A 250 -14.08 -6.12 -14.10
C MET A 250 -13.09 -5.58 -15.13
N VAL A 251 -13.21 -4.29 -15.45
CA VAL A 251 -12.22 -3.59 -16.27
C VAL A 251 -11.07 -3.19 -15.36
N ALA A 252 -9.83 -3.50 -15.75
CA ALA A 252 -8.64 -3.07 -15.03
C ALA A 252 -8.63 -1.54 -14.89
N GLY A 253 -8.45 -1.04 -13.67
CA GLY A 253 -8.46 0.39 -13.37
C GLY A 253 -9.86 0.96 -13.11
N ALA A 254 -10.88 0.10 -12.97
CA ALA A 254 -12.20 0.54 -12.54
C ALA A 254 -12.14 1.17 -11.14
N SER A 255 -12.84 2.29 -10.94
CA SER A 255 -12.82 3.07 -9.69
C SER A 255 -13.36 2.31 -8.47
N ASN A 256 -14.07 1.20 -8.69
CA ASN A 256 -14.61 0.35 -7.64
C ASN A 256 -13.76 -0.89 -7.35
N GLN A 257 -12.54 -0.97 -7.89
CA GLN A 257 -11.64 -2.11 -7.68
C GLN A 257 -10.96 -2.07 -6.31
N TRP A 258 -10.70 -0.89 -5.77
CA TRP A 258 -9.95 -0.72 -4.52
C TRP A 258 -10.38 0.54 -3.78
N PHE A 259 -10.53 0.44 -2.47
CA PHE A 259 -10.84 1.56 -1.58
C PHE A 259 -9.97 1.51 -0.33
N PRO A 260 -9.38 2.64 0.10
CA PRO A 260 -8.64 2.69 1.34
C PRO A 260 -9.60 2.70 2.55
N MET A 261 -9.11 2.19 3.67
CA MET A 261 -9.64 2.52 4.98
C MET A 261 -8.72 3.55 5.62
N THR A 262 -9.17 4.80 5.68
CA THR A 262 -8.34 5.90 6.18
C THR A 262 -8.62 6.16 7.65
N LEU A 263 -7.59 6.06 8.48
CA LEU A 263 -7.58 6.49 9.87
C LEU A 263 -6.49 7.54 10.05
N SER A 264 -6.77 8.57 10.85
CA SER A 264 -5.82 9.64 11.13
C SER A 264 -5.78 9.96 12.63
N ALA A 265 -4.62 10.37 13.09
CA ALA A 265 -4.41 10.94 14.41
C ALA A 265 -3.53 12.19 14.25
N LEU A 266 -3.82 13.22 15.03
CA LEU A 266 -2.93 14.37 15.14
C LEU A 266 -1.85 14.04 16.17
N ALA A 267 -0.66 13.70 15.67
CA ALA A 267 0.54 13.60 16.46
C ALA A 267 1.17 14.99 16.54
N LEU A 268 1.03 15.64 17.70
CA LEU A 268 1.84 16.82 17.99
C LEU A 268 3.18 16.28 18.48
N PRO A 269 4.31 16.66 17.85
CA PRO A 269 5.60 16.33 18.42
C PRO A 269 5.59 16.91 19.85
N PRO A 270 5.98 16.11 20.85
CA PRO A 270 6.07 16.61 22.20
C PRO A 270 6.94 17.86 22.15
N SER A 271 6.40 18.97 22.64
CA SER A 271 7.10 20.24 22.59
C SER A 271 8.47 20.04 23.25
N ARG A 272 9.53 20.72 22.79
CA ARG A 272 10.79 20.79 23.57
C ARG A 272 10.58 21.33 25.00
N ASN A 273 9.43 21.98 25.22
CA ASN A 273 8.93 22.47 26.49
C ASN A 273 7.66 21.70 26.96
N GLY A 274 7.39 20.54 26.37
CA GLY A 274 6.29 19.66 26.73
C GLY A 274 6.52 19.12 28.12
N ASN A 275 5.44 18.87 28.84
CA ASN A 275 5.53 18.42 30.21
C ASN A 275 6.12 17.00 30.25
N LEU A 276 7.43 16.88 30.51
CA LEU A 276 8.15 15.59 30.65
C LEU A 276 7.43 14.63 31.59
N SER A 277 6.73 15.15 32.62
CA SER A 277 5.97 14.32 33.55
C SER A 277 4.75 13.63 32.90
N GLU A 278 4.04 14.30 31.97
CA GLU A 278 2.91 13.71 31.24
C GLU A 278 3.39 12.60 30.30
N LEU A 279 4.53 12.79 29.63
CA LEU A 279 5.14 11.78 28.77
C LEU A 279 5.54 10.53 29.56
N VAL A 280 6.21 10.72 30.70
CA VAL A 280 6.62 9.62 31.59
C VAL A 280 5.39 8.88 32.12
N GLU A 281 4.31 9.59 32.44
CA GLU A 281 3.04 8.99 32.85
C GLU A 281 2.39 8.15 31.75
N GLU A 282 2.27 8.70 30.53
CA GLU A 282 1.68 8.01 29.39
C GLU A 282 2.45 6.75 29.03
N ARG A 283 3.79 6.77 29.18
CA ARG A 283 4.69 5.69 28.77
C ARG A 283 5.37 4.97 29.93
N TRP A 284 4.80 5.03 31.12
CA TRP A 284 5.46 4.57 32.34
C TRP A 284 6.02 3.15 32.24
N VAL A 285 5.22 2.22 31.71
CA VAL A 285 5.62 0.81 31.57
C VAL A 285 6.87 0.65 30.71
N GLU A 286 7.02 1.49 29.68
CA GLU A 286 8.16 1.48 28.76
C GLU A 286 9.42 2.10 29.38
N VAL A 287 9.27 3.20 30.12
CA VAL A 287 10.39 4.06 30.53
C VAL A 287 10.80 3.91 32.00
N GLN A 288 10.05 3.17 32.81
CA GLN A 288 10.35 2.94 34.23
C GLN A 288 11.75 2.37 34.49
N GLY A 289 12.40 1.74 33.51
CA GLY A 289 13.76 1.21 33.63
C GLY A 289 14.87 2.27 33.46
N VAL A 290 14.54 3.46 32.95
CA VAL A 290 15.52 4.51 32.59
C VAL A 290 15.95 5.28 33.84
N THR A 291 16.92 4.73 34.58
CA THR A 291 17.38 5.26 35.88
C THR A 291 18.77 5.88 35.86
N SER A 292 19.49 5.76 34.76
CA SER A 292 20.85 6.28 34.62
C SER A 292 21.11 6.66 33.17
N ARG A 293 22.12 7.50 32.96
CA ARG A 293 22.54 7.95 31.63
C ARG A 293 22.84 6.79 30.67
N LEU A 294 23.51 5.75 31.17
CA LEU A 294 23.82 4.56 30.39
C LEU A 294 22.55 3.87 29.86
N VAL A 295 21.52 3.75 30.69
CA VAL A 295 20.25 3.13 30.30
C VAL A 295 19.48 4.03 29.33
N PHE A 296 19.49 5.35 29.57
CA PHE A 296 18.90 6.31 28.65
C PHE A 296 19.52 6.21 27.26
N ASP A 297 20.85 6.23 27.16
CA ASP A 297 21.57 6.16 25.88
C ASP A 297 21.29 4.82 25.17
N ALA A 298 21.19 3.71 25.92
CA ALA A 298 20.84 2.40 25.37
C ALA A 298 19.39 2.34 24.83
N PHE A 299 18.44 2.92 25.55
CA PHE A 299 17.06 3.02 25.08
C PHE A 299 16.97 3.93 23.85
N ALA A 300 17.55 5.13 23.90
CA ALA A 300 17.53 6.09 22.80
C ALA A 300 18.21 5.56 21.52
N ALA A 301 19.17 4.64 21.65
CA ALA A 301 19.78 3.93 20.52
C ALA A 301 18.86 2.85 19.89
N THR A 302 17.84 2.39 20.61
CA THR A 302 16.88 1.40 20.14
C THR A 302 15.79 2.07 19.28
N PRO A 303 15.47 1.58 18.07
CA PRO A 303 14.50 2.23 17.18
C PRO A 303 13.13 2.49 17.81
N ALA A 304 12.65 1.60 18.67
CA ALA A 304 11.37 1.74 19.37
C ALA A 304 11.32 2.93 20.35
N TYR A 305 12.47 3.42 20.82
CA TYR A 305 12.57 4.55 21.76
C TYR A 305 13.40 5.70 21.20
N ALA A 306 13.52 5.79 19.87
CA ALA A 306 14.30 6.84 19.21
C ALA A 306 13.83 8.26 19.57
N TYR A 307 12.56 8.43 19.94
CA TYR A 307 11.99 9.70 20.41
C TYR A 307 12.71 10.27 21.64
N LEU A 308 13.38 9.42 22.45
CA LEU A 308 14.14 9.87 23.61
C LEU A 308 15.30 10.80 23.23
N ARG A 309 15.83 10.69 22.00
CA ARG A 309 16.91 11.57 21.50
C ARG A 309 16.52 13.04 21.42
N GLU A 310 15.23 13.35 21.47
CA GLU A 310 14.72 14.72 21.44
C GLU A 310 14.77 15.41 22.81
N TYR A 311 15.03 14.67 23.89
CA TYR A 311 15.02 15.15 25.27
C TYR A 311 16.41 15.22 25.88
N ASP A 312 16.55 16.08 26.88
CA ASP A 312 17.72 16.07 27.76
C ASP A 312 17.70 14.85 28.66
N ALA A 313 18.81 14.11 28.70
CA ALA A 313 18.90 12.83 29.39
C ALA A 313 18.74 12.98 30.91
N GLU A 314 19.34 14.01 31.51
CA GLU A 314 19.28 14.24 32.95
C GLU A 314 17.86 14.64 33.35
N ALA A 315 17.27 15.61 32.64
CA ALA A 315 15.89 16.03 32.89
C ALA A 315 14.86 14.88 32.74
N PHE A 316 15.09 13.95 31.80
CA PHE A 316 14.24 12.78 31.63
C PHE A 316 14.38 11.79 32.78
N ILE A 317 15.60 11.50 33.23
CA ILE A 317 15.86 10.60 34.35
C ILE A 317 15.24 11.15 35.64
N ASP A 318 15.38 12.46 35.89
CA ASP A 318 14.76 13.14 37.03
C ASP A 318 13.23 13.01 36.99
N ALA A 319 12.61 13.15 35.82
CA ALA A 319 11.17 12.98 35.66
C ALA A 319 10.70 11.54 35.92
N VAL A 320 11.47 10.54 35.50
CA VAL A 320 11.22 9.11 35.78
C VAL A 320 11.31 8.84 37.29
N GLN A 321 12.32 9.38 37.96
CA GLN A 321 12.46 9.26 39.42
C GLN A 321 11.30 9.93 40.15
N ALA A 322 10.96 11.18 39.78
CA ALA A 322 9.86 11.91 40.38
C ALA A 322 8.49 11.22 40.18
N HIS A 323 8.27 10.54 39.05
CA HIS A 323 7.05 9.74 38.87
C HIS A 323 7.08 8.46 39.71
N ARG A 324 8.23 7.79 39.81
CA ARG A 324 8.38 6.62 40.70
C ARG A 324 8.09 6.97 42.15
N ASP A 325 8.68 8.05 42.66
CA ASP A 325 8.50 8.51 44.03
C ASP A 325 7.03 8.84 44.33
N ARG A 326 6.31 9.42 43.35
CA ARG A 326 4.86 9.65 43.44
C ARG A 326 4.05 8.35 43.53
N LEU A 327 4.41 7.32 42.77
CA LEU A 327 3.75 6.00 42.83
C LEU A 327 4.06 5.26 44.15
N GLU A 328 5.27 5.42 44.69
CA GLU A 328 5.72 4.82 45.94
C GLU A 328 5.27 5.59 47.19
N GLY A 329 4.61 6.74 47.02
CA GLY A 329 4.03 7.55 48.11
C GLY A 329 5.01 8.49 48.81
N ASN A 330 6.23 8.68 48.28
CA ASN A 330 7.22 9.63 48.78
C ASN A 330 7.06 10.99 48.09
N THR A 331 6.17 11.84 48.59
CA THR A 331 6.14 13.25 48.15
C THR A 331 7.08 14.09 49.01
N PRO A 332 8.08 14.80 48.46
CA PRO A 332 8.80 15.82 49.20
C PRO A 332 7.84 17.00 49.45
N GLN A 333 7.65 17.37 50.73
CA GLN A 333 6.91 18.57 51.11
C GLN A 333 7.60 19.82 50.55
N ALA A 334 7.00 20.47 49.55
CA ALA A 334 7.33 21.83 49.18
C ALA A 334 6.82 22.79 50.26
N GLY A 335 7.75 23.55 50.85
CA GLY A 335 7.51 24.47 51.95
C GLY A 335 6.50 25.56 51.63
N SER A 336 5.77 25.94 52.67
CA SER A 336 4.90 27.10 52.77
C SER A 336 5.62 28.39 52.35
N GLY A 337 5.23 28.94 51.20
CA GLY A 337 5.58 30.29 50.74
C GLY A 337 4.29 31.03 50.40
N GLY A 338 4.04 32.15 51.06
CA GLY A 338 2.72 32.77 51.20
C GLY A 338 2.11 33.37 49.93
N CYS A 339 0.77 33.45 49.94
CA CYS A 339 -0.01 34.29 49.05
C CYS A 339 0.39 35.76 49.16
N PRO A 340 0.39 36.50 48.03
CA PRO A 340 -0.11 37.86 48.02
C PRO A 340 -1.45 37.93 47.29
N ALA A 341 -2.40 38.60 47.94
CA ALA A 341 -3.69 38.96 47.39
C ALA A 341 -3.53 39.88 46.17
N GLY A 342 -4.22 39.57 45.08
CA GLY A 342 -4.27 40.38 43.87
C GLY A 342 -5.64 40.26 43.21
N SER A 343 -6.48 41.25 43.49
CA SER A 343 -7.81 41.45 42.95
C SER A 343 -7.83 41.65 41.43
N ALA A 344 -8.61 40.84 40.70
CA ALA A 344 -9.17 41.22 39.40
C ALA A 344 -10.47 40.45 39.15
N GLN A 345 -11.58 41.20 39.07
CA GLN A 345 -12.92 40.71 38.77
C GLN A 345 -13.01 40.15 37.34
N PRO A 346 -13.83 39.11 37.08
CA PRO A 346 -14.09 38.64 35.74
C PRO A 346 -15.17 39.50 35.07
N ARG A 347 -14.89 40.06 33.89
CA ARG A 347 -15.95 40.52 32.99
C ARG A 347 -16.52 39.32 32.26
N MET A 348 -17.76 38.99 32.63
CA MET A 348 -18.67 38.22 31.80
C MET A 348 -18.99 39.01 30.53
N ASP A 349 -18.80 38.40 29.37
CA ASP A 349 -19.67 38.64 28.23
C ASP A 349 -20.33 37.32 27.83
N ARG A 350 -21.65 37.32 27.98
CA ARG A 350 -22.59 36.30 27.51
C ARG A 350 -22.97 36.63 26.06
N ALA A 351 -22.93 35.63 25.17
CA ALA A 351 -23.96 35.39 24.15
C ALA A 351 -23.72 34.00 23.50
N VAL A 352 -24.50 32.96 23.84
CA VAL A 352 -25.70 32.43 23.13
C VAL A 352 -25.32 31.41 22.03
N LEU A 353 -25.44 30.09 22.32
CA LEU A 353 -26.44 29.10 21.80
C LEU A 353 -26.44 28.98 20.25
N LEU A 354 -26.46 27.83 19.56
CA LEU A 354 -26.64 26.38 19.80
C LEU A 354 -26.36 25.66 18.43
N PRO A 355 -26.40 24.31 18.35
CA PRO A 355 -25.75 23.49 17.33
C PRO A 355 -26.68 23.09 16.18
N HIS A 356 -26.12 22.51 15.11
CA HIS A 356 -26.86 21.53 14.32
C HIS A 356 -25.98 20.44 13.72
N ALA A 357 -26.18 19.23 14.24
CA ALA A 357 -25.96 17.98 13.55
C ALA A 357 -26.97 17.83 12.39
N ARG A 358 -26.52 17.26 11.26
CA ARG A 358 -27.37 16.48 10.35
C ARG A 358 -26.57 15.33 9.74
N CYS A 359 -26.90 14.12 10.19
CA CYS A 359 -26.82 12.91 9.37
C CYS A 359 -27.76 13.06 8.16
N HIS A 360 -27.32 12.62 6.99
CA HIS A 360 -28.22 12.02 6.01
C HIS A 360 -27.54 10.85 5.29
N ARG A 361 -28.22 9.70 5.43
CA ARG A 361 -28.32 8.46 4.65
C ARG A 361 -27.33 8.15 3.54
#